data_AF-A0A7C2QER1-F1
#
_entry.id   AF-A0A7C2QER1-F1
#
_cell.length_a   1.000
_cell.length_b   1.000
_cell.length_c   1.000
_cell.angle_alpha   90.00
_cell.angle_beta   90.00
_cell.angle_gamma   90.00
#
_symmetry.space_group_name_H-M   'P 1'
#
loop_
_entity.id
_entity.type
_entity.pdbx_description
1 polymer ?
#
loop_
_entity_poly.entity_id
_entity_poly.type
_entity_poly.pdbx_seq_one_letter_code
_entity_poly.pdbx_strand_id
1 'polypeptide(L)'
;MRDAKGFVEVARILAARGVIHGYSLATRRVYVDDEKKVKFVKQALQETGYDFEVVVLPRFFALSQPPSRKGVVRPLMSGVSVGHRDITAGTLSGLAERGEELYIISNAHVFHPWPLSPNPPYNKSIWQPGPYDAGYDFANERRYAVADYAHHVRIRSMYDYSECPITKTINWLYKVLGRSSFVVTQVQNYVDAAIAKLYGGVGFELTTFGVENGEAPRELLDKPFIGLVFAGTQMGHGAICKLAKYWDKYFSGYRILFPKYEGAMDVGAGDVIAKDGRTSGFTAASVIDPAASLVVGYYLDIAWFEDVVLTSADLKVAGGDSGSPVWLWKRAE
;
A
#
# COMPACT_ATOMS: atom_id res chain seq x y z
N MET A 1 -14.52 -15.58 -43.82
CA MET A 1 -13.71 -16.43 -42.91
C MET A 1 -12.22 -16.03 -42.80
N ARG A 2 -11.66 -15.15 -43.66
CA ARG A 2 -10.27 -14.65 -43.51
C ARG A 2 -10.05 -13.63 -42.38
N ASP A 3 -11.14 -13.10 -41.80
CA ASP A 3 -11.14 -11.96 -40.86
C ASP A 3 -11.05 -12.36 -39.36
N ALA A 4 -11.60 -13.52 -39.01
CA ALA A 4 -11.72 -13.94 -37.61
C ALA A 4 -10.38 -14.24 -36.93
N LYS A 5 -9.40 -14.77 -37.67
CA LYS A 5 -8.10 -15.17 -37.11
C LYS A 5 -7.27 -13.95 -36.71
N GLY A 6 -7.27 -12.90 -37.54
CA GLY A 6 -6.59 -11.64 -37.22
C GLY A 6 -7.24 -10.91 -36.05
N PHE A 7 -8.59 -10.86 -36.02
CA PHE A 7 -9.30 -10.28 -34.88
C PHE A 7 -8.97 -10.99 -33.57
N VAL A 8 -8.97 -12.33 -33.57
CA VAL A 8 -8.66 -13.12 -32.35
C VAL A 8 -7.28 -12.78 -31.79
N GLU A 9 -6.29 -12.53 -32.65
CA GLU A 9 -4.94 -12.17 -32.21
C GLU A 9 -4.91 -10.78 -31.57
N VAL A 10 -5.55 -9.79 -32.20
CA VAL A 10 -5.72 -8.45 -31.62
C VAL A 10 -6.49 -8.50 -30.30
N ALA A 11 -7.62 -9.22 -30.25
CA ALA A 11 -8.45 -9.36 -29.07
C ALA A 11 -7.69 -10.03 -27.91
N ARG A 12 -6.85 -11.03 -28.19
CA ARG A 12 -5.98 -11.66 -27.18
C ARG A 12 -4.93 -10.70 -26.62
N ILE A 13 -4.33 -9.85 -27.47
CA ILE A 13 -3.39 -8.82 -27.04
C ILE A 13 -4.09 -7.79 -26.15
N LEU A 14 -5.28 -7.31 -26.55
CA LEU A 14 -6.09 -6.38 -25.76
C LEU A 14 -6.49 -7.01 -24.42
N ALA A 15 -6.84 -8.30 -24.40
CA ALA A 15 -7.18 -9.03 -23.19
C ALA A 15 -5.99 -9.19 -22.24
N ALA A 16 -4.81 -9.56 -22.77
CA ALA A 16 -3.58 -9.68 -21.98
C ALA A 16 -3.14 -8.36 -21.34
N ARG A 17 -3.54 -7.22 -21.94
CA ARG A 17 -3.29 -5.86 -21.42
C ARG A 17 -4.40 -5.33 -20.51
N GLY A 18 -5.43 -6.13 -20.20
CA GLY A 18 -6.55 -5.72 -19.35
C GLY A 18 -7.49 -4.67 -19.98
N VAL A 19 -7.39 -4.46 -21.30
CA VAL A 19 -8.21 -3.50 -22.05
C VAL A 19 -9.62 -4.06 -22.26
N ILE A 20 -9.72 -5.34 -22.61
CA ILE A 20 -10.97 -6.10 -22.73
C ILE A 20 -10.86 -7.33 -21.83
N HIS A 21 -11.97 -7.98 -21.49
CA HIS A 21 -11.94 -9.25 -20.75
C HIS A 21 -12.59 -10.40 -21.51
N GLY A 22 -13.16 -10.14 -22.69
CA GLY A 22 -13.63 -11.19 -23.57
C GLY A 22 -14.14 -10.67 -24.91
N TYR A 23 -14.48 -11.60 -25.80
CA TYR A 23 -15.13 -11.31 -27.07
C TYR A 23 -16.01 -12.48 -27.51
N SER A 24 -16.91 -12.21 -28.44
CA SER A 24 -17.77 -13.20 -29.08
C SER A 24 -17.76 -12.99 -30.59
N LEU A 25 -17.22 -13.96 -31.32
CA LEU A 25 -17.30 -13.97 -32.78
C LEU A 25 -18.74 -14.19 -33.28
N ALA A 26 -19.54 -14.94 -32.52
CA ALA A 26 -20.90 -15.31 -32.89
C ALA A 26 -21.86 -14.10 -32.82
N THR A 27 -21.70 -13.25 -31.81
CA THR A 27 -22.52 -12.04 -31.61
C THR A 27 -21.80 -10.77 -32.01
N ARG A 28 -20.56 -10.86 -32.53
CA ARG A 28 -19.67 -9.74 -32.85
C ARG A 28 -19.55 -8.73 -31.70
N ARG A 29 -19.29 -9.24 -30.49
CA ARG A 29 -19.15 -8.41 -29.27
C ARG A 29 -17.75 -8.44 -28.69
N VAL A 30 -17.36 -7.35 -28.05
CA VAL A 30 -16.17 -7.23 -27.19
C VAL A 30 -16.63 -6.75 -25.82
N TYR A 31 -16.15 -7.38 -24.76
CA TYR A 31 -16.58 -7.11 -23.39
C TYR A 31 -15.53 -6.31 -22.63
N VAL A 32 -15.96 -5.21 -22.01
CA VAL A 32 -15.14 -4.37 -21.13
C VAL A 32 -15.77 -4.31 -19.74
N ASP A 33 -14.95 -4.12 -18.71
CA ASP A 33 -15.35 -4.09 -17.29
C ASP A 33 -15.66 -2.66 -16.79
N ASP A 34 -15.28 -1.65 -17.55
CA ASP A 34 -15.48 -0.23 -17.23
C ASP A 34 -15.98 0.55 -18.46
N GLU A 35 -16.96 1.41 -18.24
CA GLU A 35 -17.56 2.30 -19.24
C GLU A 35 -16.52 3.28 -19.83
N LYS A 36 -15.50 3.66 -19.05
CA LYS A 36 -14.37 4.49 -19.49
C LYS A 36 -13.56 3.84 -20.62
N LYS A 37 -13.51 2.50 -20.68
CA LYS A 37 -12.76 1.75 -21.70
C LYS A 37 -13.50 1.68 -23.04
N VAL A 38 -14.81 1.93 -23.07
CA VAL A 38 -15.65 1.77 -24.27
C VAL A 38 -15.13 2.61 -25.44
N LYS A 39 -14.82 3.89 -25.20
CA LYS A 39 -14.35 4.81 -26.26
C LYS A 39 -13.02 4.35 -26.86
N PHE A 40 -12.07 3.97 -26.01
CA PHE A 40 -10.75 3.50 -26.43
C PHE A 40 -10.84 2.22 -27.26
N VAL A 41 -11.62 1.23 -26.79
CA VAL A 41 -11.78 -0.04 -27.50
C VAL A 41 -12.49 0.14 -28.84
N LYS A 42 -13.52 0.99 -28.91
CA LYS A 42 -14.16 1.34 -30.18
C LYS A 42 -13.17 1.93 -31.19
N GLN A 43 -12.30 2.82 -30.75
CA GLN A 43 -11.27 3.42 -31.62
C GLN A 43 -10.26 2.37 -32.08
N ALA A 44 -9.74 1.53 -31.19
CA ALA A 44 -8.78 0.47 -31.53
C ALA A 44 -9.37 -0.53 -32.55
N LEU A 45 -10.65 -0.87 -32.42
CA LEU A 45 -11.37 -1.74 -33.36
C LEU A 45 -11.55 -1.06 -34.73
N GLN A 46 -11.85 0.24 -34.76
CA GLN A 46 -11.96 1.01 -36.00
C GLN A 46 -10.62 1.09 -36.75
N GLU A 47 -9.52 1.39 -36.04
CA GLU A 47 -8.17 1.47 -36.63
C GLU A 47 -7.69 0.14 -37.20
N THR A 48 -8.16 -0.98 -36.61
CA THR A 48 -7.84 -2.34 -37.07
C THR A 48 -8.84 -2.88 -38.10
N GLY A 49 -9.90 -2.11 -38.42
CA GLY A 49 -10.91 -2.48 -39.41
C GLY A 49 -11.92 -3.53 -38.95
N TYR A 50 -12.01 -3.81 -37.63
CA TYR A 50 -12.93 -4.79 -37.07
C TYR A 50 -14.21 -4.15 -36.55
N ASP A 51 -15.36 -4.61 -37.06
CA ASP A 51 -16.69 -4.12 -36.63
C ASP A 51 -17.27 -5.00 -35.52
N PHE A 52 -17.00 -4.65 -34.26
CA PHE A 52 -17.53 -5.34 -33.07
C PHE A 52 -18.25 -4.35 -32.14
N GLU A 53 -19.39 -4.75 -31.60
CA GLU A 53 -20.11 -4.04 -30.56
C GLU A 53 -19.34 -4.12 -29.23
N VAL A 54 -19.05 -2.97 -28.62
CA VAL A 54 -18.40 -2.91 -27.30
C VAL A 54 -19.48 -2.85 -26.22
N VAL A 55 -19.52 -3.88 -25.36
CA VAL A 55 -20.52 -4.05 -24.30
C VAL A 55 -19.83 -4.00 -22.95
N VAL A 56 -20.40 -3.23 -22.02
CA VAL A 56 -19.97 -3.23 -20.62
C VAL A 56 -20.56 -4.45 -19.94
N LEU A 57 -19.69 -5.32 -19.44
CA LEU A 57 -20.05 -6.54 -18.73
C LEU A 57 -19.02 -6.73 -17.62
N PRO A 58 -19.39 -7.04 -16.37
CA PRO A 58 -18.41 -7.29 -15.32
C PRO A 58 -17.48 -8.47 -15.68
N ARG A 59 -16.28 -8.50 -15.09
CA ARG A 59 -15.36 -9.63 -15.27
C ARG A 59 -15.99 -10.92 -14.74
N PHE A 60 -15.83 -11.99 -15.51
CA PHE A 60 -16.18 -13.32 -15.03
C PHE A 60 -15.03 -13.88 -14.21
N PHE A 61 -15.37 -14.32 -13.00
CA PHE A 61 -14.49 -15.16 -12.20
C PHE A 61 -15.02 -16.59 -12.30
N ALA A 62 -14.12 -17.57 -12.34
CA ALA A 62 -14.55 -18.96 -12.17
C ALA A 62 -15.36 -19.05 -10.87
N LEU A 63 -16.41 -19.88 -10.86
CA LEU A 63 -17.18 -20.19 -9.64
C LEU A 63 -16.33 -21.05 -8.69
N SER A 64 -15.24 -20.46 -8.22
CA SER A 64 -14.44 -20.87 -7.08
C SER A 64 -14.70 -19.86 -5.97
N GLN A 65 -14.12 -20.08 -4.79
CA GLN A 65 -14.14 -19.09 -3.72
C GLN A 65 -13.83 -17.69 -4.27
N PRO A 66 -14.49 -16.63 -3.75
CA PRO A 66 -14.17 -15.26 -4.13
C PRO A 66 -12.64 -15.07 -4.05
N PRO A 67 -12.06 -14.27 -4.95
CA PRO A 67 -10.63 -14.01 -4.93
C PRO A 67 -10.23 -13.61 -3.51
N SER A 68 -9.10 -14.11 -3.04
CA SER A 68 -8.63 -13.82 -1.70
C SER A 68 -7.60 -12.71 -1.77
N ARG A 69 -7.78 -11.66 -0.98
CA ARG A 69 -6.75 -10.63 -0.73
C ARG A 69 -5.45 -11.23 -0.14
N LYS A 70 -5.48 -12.48 0.35
CA LYS A 70 -4.32 -13.25 0.81
C LYS A 70 -3.77 -14.22 -0.25
N GLY A 71 -4.42 -14.35 -1.41
CA GLY A 71 -3.97 -15.18 -2.52
C GLY A 71 -3.06 -14.44 -3.50
N VAL A 72 -2.69 -15.12 -4.58
CA VAL A 72 -1.98 -14.51 -5.72
C VAL A 72 -2.94 -13.61 -6.47
N VAL A 73 -2.61 -12.31 -6.58
CA VAL A 73 -3.41 -11.29 -7.26
C VAL A 73 -2.57 -10.65 -8.36
N ARG A 74 -3.04 -10.72 -9.61
CA ARG A 74 -2.40 -10.10 -10.79
C ARG A 74 -3.49 -9.50 -11.70
N PRO A 75 -3.34 -8.26 -12.20
CA PRO A 75 -2.33 -7.27 -11.78
C PRO A 75 -2.39 -6.98 -10.27
N LEU A 76 -1.31 -6.44 -9.71
CA LEU A 76 -1.29 -5.98 -8.33
C LEU A 76 -2.32 -4.89 -8.11
N MET A 77 -2.83 -4.76 -6.89
CA MET A 77 -3.70 -3.66 -6.47
C MET A 77 -3.53 -3.45 -4.97
N SER A 78 -3.95 -2.31 -4.43
CA SER A 78 -3.82 -2.05 -3.00
C SER A 78 -4.78 -2.92 -2.16
N GLY A 79 -4.47 -3.12 -0.89
CA GLY A 79 -5.30 -3.90 0.04
C GLY A 79 -5.06 -5.42 -0.01
N VAL A 80 -4.13 -5.90 -0.84
CA VAL A 80 -3.71 -7.30 -0.89
C VAL A 80 -2.49 -7.59 -0.02
N SER A 81 -2.29 -8.85 0.32
CA SER A 81 -1.12 -9.34 1.06
C SER A 81 0.17 -9.10 0.29
N VAL A 82 1.19 -8.60 0.99
CA VAL A 82 2.55 -8.42 0.46
C VAL A 82 3.56 -8.51 1.60
N GLY A 83 4.81 -8.81 1.30
CA GLY A 83 5.87 -8.67 2.30
C GLY A 83 7.23 -9.01 1.75
N HIS A 84 8.26 -8.55 2.45
CA HIS A 84 9.61 -9.03 2.23
C HIS A 84 9.67 -10.54 2.49
N ARG A 85 10.42 -11.26 1.65
CA ARG A 85 10.59 -12.73 1.70
C ARG A 85 10.83 -13.29 3.11
N ASP A 86 11.66 -12.59 3.88
CA ASP A 86 12.13 -13.04 5.20
C ASP A 86 11.25 -12.55 6.37
N ILE A 87 10.03 -12.08 6.09
CA ILE A 87 9.07 -11.65 7.12
C ILE A 87 7.75 -12.42 7.02
N THR A 88 6.71 -11.98 7.75
CA THR A 88 5.37 -12.56 7.72
C THR A 88 4.56 -12.08 6.51
N ALA A 89 3.65 -11.11 6.68
CA ALA A 89 2.87 -10.47 5.64
C ALA A 89 2.20 -9.20 6.18
N GLY A 90 2.26 -8.13 5.40
CA GLY A 90 1.47 -6.91 5.57
C GLY A 90 0.60 -6.65 4.35
N THR A 91 0.23 -5.39 4.16
CA THR A 91 -0.68 -4.93 3.11
C THR A 91 0.06 -4.07 2.09
N LEU A 92 -0.21 -4.31 0.80
CA LEU A 92 0.24 -3.47 -0.30
C LEU A 92 -0.56 -2.18 -0.33
N SER A 93 0.13 -1.05 -0.28
CA SER A 93 -0.53 0.24 -0.09
C SER A 93 -0.81 1.01 -1.36
N GLY A 94 0.14 1.02 -2.29
CA GLY A 94 0.04 1.87 -3.45
C GLY A 94 1.21 1.74 -4.40
N LEU A 95 1.26 2.68 -5.34
CA LEU A 95 2.21 2.77 -6.43
C LEU A 95 2.79 4.19 -6.46
N ALA A 96 4.10 4.28 -6.64
CA ALA A 96 4.83 5.50 -6.94
C ALA A 96 5.67 5.28 -8.20
N GLU A 97 6.15 6.38 -8.77
CA GLU A 97 7.12 6.37 -9.86
C GLU A 97 8.33 7.24 -9.54
N ARG A 98 9.44 6.94 -10.22
CA ARG A 98 10.60 7.82 -10.32
C ARG A 98 11.20 7.68 -11.71
N GLY A 99 11.01 8.69 -12.56
CA GLY A 99 11.28 8.56 -13.99
C GLY A 99 10.31 7.55 -14.62
N GLU A 100 10.84 6.58 -15.36
CA GLU A 100 10.04 5.51 -16.00
C GLU A 100 9.83 4.28 -15.10
N GLU A 101 10.42 4.29 -13.90
CA GLU A 101 10.43 3.13 -13.01
C GLU A 101 9.29 3.20 -11.99
N LEU A 102 8.63 2.06 -11.77
CA LEU A 102 7.52 1.91 -10.85
C LEU A 102 7.96 1.29 -9.52
N TYR A 103 7.34 1.77 -8.44
CA TYR A 103 7.65 1.36 -7.07
C TYR A 103 6.36 1.09 -6.29
N ILE A 104 6.27 -0.07 -5.66
CA ILE A 104 5.19 -0.35 -4.71
C ILE A 104 5.50 0.23 -3.34
N ILE A 105 4.45 0.58 -2.59
CA ILE A 105 4.53 1.25 -1.28
C ILE A 105 3.96 0.34 -0.19
N SER A 106 4.62 0.25 0.96
CA SER A 106 4.08 -0.33 2.21
C SER A 106 4.85 0.21 3.42
N ASN A 107 4.59 -0.31 4.62
CA ASN A 107 5.41 0.00 5.79
C ASN A 107 6.86 -0.51 5.59
N ALA A 108 7.82 0.15 6.25
CA ALA A 108 9.20 -0.30 6.29
C ALA A 108 9.32 -1.70 6.90
N HIS A 109 8.61 -1.97 8.00
CA HIS A 109 8.64 -3.30 8.61
C HIS A 109 7.96 -4.41 7.77
N VAL A 110 7.21 -4.03 6.73
CA VAL A 110 6.63 -4.98 5.77
C VAL A 110 7.62 -5.29 4.64
N PHE A 111 8.45 -4.33 4.23
CA PHE A 111 9.44 -4.50 3.15
C PHE A 111 10.88 -4.71 3.62
N HIS A 112 11.12 -4.70 4.93
CA HIS A 112 12.44 -4.87 5.50
C HIS A 112 12.38 -5.75 6.76
N PRO A 113 13.19 -6.82 6.86
CA PRO A 113 13.19 -7.73 8.02
C PRO A 113 13.71 -7.06 9.30
N TRP A 114 14.56 -6.04 9.16
CA TRP A 114 15.05 -5.22 10.26
C TRP A 114 14.96 -3.71 9.97
N PRO A 115 13.77 -3.08 10.05
CA PRO A 115 13.54 -1.70 9.58
C PRO A 115 14.27 -0.61 10.39
N LEU A 116 14.96 -1.00 11.46
CA LEU A 116 15.88 -0.14 12.22
C LEU A 116 17.28 -0.10 11.60
N SER A 117 17.59 -0.96 10.63
CA SER A 117 18.84 -0.95 9.87
C SER A 117 18.93 0.30 8.99
N PRO A 118 20.06 1.02 8.93
CA PRO A 118 20.28 2.01 7.88
C PRO A 118 20.57 1.37 6.51
N ASN A 119 20.89 0.08 6.48
CA ASN A 119 21.34 -0.63 5.30
C ASN A 119 20.20 -1.43 4.68
N PRO A 120 20.19 -1.63 3.34
CA PRO A 120 19.31 -2.57 2.66
C PRO A 120 19.40 -3.99 3.24
N PRO A 121 18.33 -4.80 3.12
CA PRO A 121 18.39 -6.19 3.49
C PRO A 121 19.23 -6.99 2.48
N TYR A 122 19.79 -8.11 2.93
CA TYR A 122 20.62 -8.98 2.09
C TYR A 122 19.80 -9.56 0.94
N ASN A 123 18.67 -10.19 1.27
CA ASN A 123 17.64 -10.49 0.28
C ASN A 123 16.83 -9.21 0.05
N LYS A 124 16.43 -8.95 -1.19
CA LYS A 124 15.61 -7.79 -1.55
C LYS A 124 14.22 -8.18 -2.05
N SER A 125 13.97 -9.47 -2.22
CA SER A 125 12.77 -10.02 -2.82
C SER A 125 11.53 -9.66 -2.01
N ILE A 126 10.57 -9.00 -2.67
CA ILE A 126 9.24 -8.72 -2.15
C ILE A 126 8.24 -9.62 -2.83
N TRP A 127 7.45 -10.32 -2.02
CA TRP A 127 6.50 -11.32 -2.45
C TRP A 127 5.06 -10.82 -2.42
N GLN A 128 4.26 -11.23 -3.42
CA GLN A 128 2.81 -11.17 -3.41
C GLN A 128 2.22 -12.56 -3.73
N PRO A 129 1.46 -13.17 -2.80
CA PRO A 129 1.17 -12.68 -1.45
C PRO A 129 2.42 -12.69 -0.55
N GLY A 130 2.36 -12.05 0.62
CA GLY A 130 3.47 -12.08 1.58
C GLY A 130 3.74 -13.51 2.08
N PRO A 131 4.98 -13.82 2.54
CA PRO A 131 5.40 -15.20 2.85
C PRO A 131 4.44 -15.99 3.76
N TYR A 132 3.87 -15.37 4.80
CA TYR A 132 2.91 -16.03 5.68
C TYR A 132 1.67 -16.53 4.92
N ASP A 133 1.10 -15.68 4.07
CA ASP A 133 -0.09 -16.00 3.29
C ASP A 133 0.23 -16.92 2.09
N ALA A 134 1.48 -16.93 1.62
CA ALA A 134 2.01 -17.91 0.66
C ALA A 134 2.34 -19.27 1.31
N GLY A 135 2.15 -19.44 2.62
CA GLY A 135 2.50 -20.67 3.35
C GLY A 135 4.01 -20.91 3.46
N TYR A 136 4.82 -19.85 3.38
CA TYR A 136 6.29 -19.91 3.38
C TYR A 136 6.85 -20.84 2.30
N ASP A 137 6.22 -20.86 1.12
CA ASP A 137 6.60 -21.71 -0.01
C ASP A 137 7.85 -21.19 -0.74
N PHE A 138 9.01 -21.32 -0.09
CA PHE A 138 10.31 -20.94 -0.65
C PHE A 138 10.73 -21.75 -1.88
N ALA A 139 10.15 -22.94 -2.08
CA ALA A 139 10.41 -23.75 -3.27
C ALA A 139 9.90 -23.08 -4.55
N ASN A 140 8.83 -22.27 -4.46
CA ASN A 140 8.23 -21.56 -5.58
C ASN A 140 8.40 -20.04 -5.49
N GLU A 141 9.45 -19.54 -4.81
CA GLU A 141 9.71 -18.11 -4.60
C GLU A 141 9.51 -17.24 -5.86
N ARG A 142 9.99 -17.73 -7.02
CA ARG A 142 9.88 -17.00 -8.31
C ARG A 142 8.43 -16.69 -8.73
N ARG A 143 7.45 -17.45 -8.23
CA ARG A 143 6.02 -17.21 -8.48
C ARG A 143 5.53 -15.98 -7.71
N TYR A 144 6.08 -15.76 -6.52
CA TYR A 144 5.61 -14.74 -5.59
C TYR A 144 6.39 -13.44 -5.71
N ALA A 145 7.66 -13.49 -6.09
CA ALA A 145 8.51 -12.32 -6.25
C ALA A 145 7.94 -11.35 -7.30
N VAL A 146 7.67 -10.11 -6.88
CA VAL A 146 7.08 -9.06 -7.72
C VAL A 146 7.90 -7.77 -7.78
N ALA A 147 8.77 -7.56 -6.80
CA ALA A 147 9.55 -6.35 -6.67
C ALA A 147 10.84 -6.62 -5.87
N ASP A 148 11.83 -5.75 -6.04
CA ASP A 148 13.01 -5.71 -5.17
C ASP A 148 12.96 -4.48 -4.26
N TYR A 149 13.26 -4.65 -2.99
CA TYR A 149 13.48 -3.59 -2.02
C TYR A 149 14.34 -2.47 -2.64
N ALA A 150 13.89 -1.23 -2.50
CA ALA A 150 14.59 -0.05 -3.00
C ALA A 150 15.04 0.87 -1.86
N HIS A 151 14.11 1.32 -1.02
CA HIS A 151 14.40 2.27 0.05
C HIS A 151 13.38 2.17 1.19
N HIS A 152 13.81 2.45 2.42
CA HIS A 152 12.92 2.66 3.55
C HIS A 152 13.39 3.84 4.40
N VAL A 153 12.43 4.45 5.09
CA VAL A 153 12.74 5.38 6.17
C VAL A 153 13.12 4.56 7.39
N ARG A 154 14.38 4.67 7.79
CA ARG A 154 14.91 3.95 8.97
C ARG A 154 14.10 4.33 10.20
N ILE A 155 13.57 3.32 10.88
CA ILE A 155 12.96 3.47 12.19
C ILE A 155 14.06 3.66 13.23
N ARG A 156 13.93 4.69 14.05
CA ARG A 156 14.88 5.03 15.13
C ARG A 156 14.38 4.41 16.43
N SER A 157 15.26 3.70 17.11
CA SER A 157 14.94 3.17 18.44
C SER A 157 14.70 4.33 19.40
N MET A 158 13.83 4.12 20.39
CA MET A 158 13.66 5.04 21.50
C MET A 158 14.96 5.28 22.27
N TYR A 159 15.91 4.34 22.20
CA TYR A 159 17.21 4.42 22.83
C TYR A 159 18.31 4.96 21.91
N ASP A 160 17.98 5.36 20.67
CA ASP A 160 18.94 6.04 19.80
C ASP A 160 19.38 7.35 20.46
N TYR A 161 20.68 7.48 20.73
CA TYR A 161 21.25 8.70 21.28
C TYR A 161 21.04 9.86 20.31
N SER A 162 20.34 10.90 20.77
CA SER A 162 20.33 12.18 20.08
C SER A 162 21.63 12.92 20.39
N GLU A 163 22.42 13.23 19.36
CA GLU A 163 23.70 13.94 19.49
C GLU A 163 23.55 15.44 19.83
N CYS A 164 22.33 15.88 20.20
CA CYS A 164 21.98 17.27 20.35
C CYS A 164 22.89 17.99 21.38
N PRO A 165 23.47 19.16 21.04
CA PRO A 165 24.40 19.88 21.92
C PRO A 165 23.82 20.26 23.30
N ILE A 166 22.50 20.50 23.36
CA ILE A 166 21.79 20.85 24.59
C ILE A 166 21.80 19.67 25.57
N THR A 167 21.57 18.46 25.07
CA THR A 167 21.56 17.24 25.89
C THR A 167 22.96 16.92 26.44
N LYS A 168 24.01 17.22 25.68
CA LYS A 168 25.40 17.15 26.17
C LYS A 168 25.65 18.13 27.32
N THR A 169 25.10 19.34 27.23
CA THR A 169 25.24 20.40 28.25
C THR A 169 24.48 20.05 29.54
N ILE A 170 23.27 19.53 29.42
CA ILE A 170 22.47 19.07 30.57
C ILE A 170 23.11 17.85 31.24
N ASN A 171 23.60 16.88 30.47
CA ASN A 171 24.30 15.72 31.02
C ASN A 171 25.63 16.10 31.70
N TRP A 172 26.33 17.12 31.18
CA TRP A 172 27.49 17.69 31.84
C TRP A 172 27.11 18.35 33.17
N LEU A 173 26.06 19.18 33.20
CA LEU A 173 25.54 19.79 34.44
C LEU A 173 25.12 18.73 35.47
N TYR A 174 24.46 17.66 35.03
CA TYR A 174 24.04 16.57 35.93
C TYR A 174 25.24 15.84 36.53
N LYS A 175 26.30 15.60 35.75
CA LYS A 175 27.57 15.09 36.28
C LYS A 175 28.21 16.02 37.30
N VAL A 176 28.22 17.34 37.04
CA VAL A 176 28.75 18.35 37.98
C VAL A 176 27.97 18.39 39.29
N LEU A 177 26.65 18.17 39.24
CA LEU A 177 25.76 18.12 40.40
C LEU A 177 25.69 16.73 41.07
N GLY A 178 26.59 15.79 40.71
CA GLY A 178 26.67 14.46 41.33
C GLY A 178 25.49 13.53 41.02
N ARG A 179 24.71 13.82 39.97
CA ARG A 179 23.59 12.97 39.54
C ARG A 179 24.06 11.95 38.49
N SER A 180 23.72 10.68 38.73
CA SER A 180 24.03 9.54 37.84
C SER A 180 23.04 9.37 36.68
N SER A 181 22.03 10.22 36.59
CA SER A 181 20.96 10.15 35.59
C SER A 181 21.41 10.81 34.28
N PHE A 182 21.22 10.16 33.14
CA PHE A 182 21.43 10.76 31.82
C PHE A 182 20.07 11.16 31.21
N VAL A 183 19.99 12.38 30.68
CA VAL A 183 18.90 12.82 29.81
C VAL A 183 19.28 12.44 28.38
N VAL A 184 18.42 11.68 27.71
CA VAL A 184 18.53 11.38 26.28
C VAL A 184 17.29 11.94 25.61
N THR A 185 17.48 12.89 24.69
CA THR A 185 16.41 13.33 23.79
C THR A 185 16.14 12.20 22.81
N GLN A 186 14.89 11.76 22.69
CA GLN A 186 14.55 10.65 21.79
C GLN A 186 14.54 11.14 20.35
N VAL A 187 14.99 10.31 19.40
CA VAL A 187 14.87 10.62 17.97
C VAL A 187 13.47 10.24 17.53
N GLN A 188 12.68 11.23 17.12
CA GLN A 188 11.28 11.03 16.74
C GLN A 188 11.14 10.36 15.36
N ASN A 189 10.20 9.41 15.26
CA ASN A 189 9.75 8.83 14.00
C ASN A 189 8.42 9.47 13.60
N TYR A 190 8.25 9.77 12.31
CA TYR A 190 6.97 10.29 11.76
C TYR A 190 6.28 9.31 10.81
N VAL A 191 7.07 8.40 10.23
CA VAL A 191 6.60 7.43 9.25
C VAL A 191 7.26 6.08 9.48
N ASP A 192 6.49 5.04 9.19
CA ASP A 192 6.98 3.69 8.95
C ASP A 192 6.66 3.40 7.48
N ALA A 193 7.63 3.56 6.58
CA ALA A 193 7.36 3.51 5.15
C ALA A 193 8.57 3.04 4.34
N ALA A 194 8.29 2.28 3.29
CA ALA A 194 9.25 1.80 2.32
C ALA A 194 8.65 1.70 0.93
N ILE A 195 9.56 1.68 -0.04
CA ILE A 195 9.28 1.44 -1.44
C ILE A 195 10.12 0.27 -1.98
N ALA A 196 9.54 -0.48 -2.91
CA ALA A 196 10.22 -1.54 -3.63
C ALA A 196 10.00 -1.40 -5.13
N LYS A 197 11.06 -1.55 -5.91
CA LYS A 197 11.03 -1.42 -7.38
C LYS A 197 10.30 -2.60 -7.98
N LEU A 198 9.20 -2.33 -8.67
CA LEU A 198 8.36 -3.33 -9.31
C LEU A 198 9.09 -3.98 -10.49
N TYR A 199 8.96 -5.29 -10.65
CA TYR A 199 9.53 -6.01 -11.80
C TYR A 199 8.80 -5.67 -13.10
N GLY A 200 9.57 -5.57 -14.20
CA GLY A 200 9.02 -5.40 -15.53
C GLY A 200 8.01 -6.51 -15.87
N GLY A 201 6.85 -6.13 -16.39
CA GLY A 201 5.77 -7.07 -16.75
C GLY A 201 4.83 -7.43 -15.60
N VAL A 202 5.12 -7.04 -14.35
CA VAL A 202 4.15 -7.12 -13.26
C VAL A 202 3.26 -5.88 -13.33
N GLY A 203 2.01 -6.06 -13.76
CA GLY A 203 1.02 -4.98 -13.81
C GLY A 203 0.58 -4.52 -12.43
N PHE A 204 0.13 -3.26 -12.33
CA PHE A 204 -0.54 -2.69 -11.17
C PHE A 204 -1.80 -1.96 -11.62
N GLU A 205 -2.95 -2.29 -11.03
CA GLU A 205 -4.23 -1.62 -11.24
C GLU A 205 -4.41 -0.54 -10.17
N LEU A 206 -4.78 0.68 -10.58
CA LEU A 206 -4.94 1.84 -9.67
C LEU A 206 -6.29 1.77 -8.93
N THR A 207 -6.48 0.68 -8.19
CA THR A 207 -7.68 0.39 -7.40
C THR A 207 -7.28 -0.29 -6.09
N THR A 208 -8.26 -0.59 -5.25
CA THR A 208 -8.10 -1.43 -4.08
C THR A 208 -8.85 -2.73 -4.27
N PHE A 209 -8.41 -3.76 -3.55
CA PHE A 209 -9.11 -5.05 -3.52
C PHE A 209 -10.57 -4.89 -3.09
N GLY A 210 -10.83 -4.05 -2.09
CA GLY A 210 -12.17 -3.81 -1.60
C GLY A 210 -13.06 -3.15 -2.64
N VAL A 211 -12.56 -2.18 -3.41
CA VAL A 211 -13.33 -1.55 -4.49
C VAL A 211 -13.61 -2.55 -5.63
N GLU A 212 -12.61 -3.32 -6.05
CA GLU A 212 -12.75 -4.28 -7.16
C GLU A 212 -13.74 -5.40 -6.84
N ASN A 213 -13.85 -5.79 -5.56
CA ASN A 213 -14.71 -6.89 -5.12
C ASN A 213 -16.01 -6.43 -4.45
N GLY A 214 -16.32 -5.13 -4.52
CA GLY A 214 -17.57 -4.56 -3.99
C GLY A 214 -17.66 -4.50 -2.46
N GLU A 215 -16.54 -4.66 -1.75
CA GLU A 215 -16.44 -4.45 -0.29
C GLU A 215 -16.34 -2.96 0.08
N ALA A 216 -15.84 -2.14 -0.84
CA ALA A 216 -15.69 -0.70 -0.69
C ALA A 216 -16.35 0.05 -1.85
N PRO A 217 -16.91 1.25 -1.61
CA PRO A 217 -17.50 2.06 -2.66
C PRO A 217 -16.42 2.64 -3.58
N ARG A 218 -16.72 2.75 -4.89
CA ARG A 218 -15.79 3.29 -5.90
C ARG A 218 -15.32 4.72 -5.58
N GLU A 219 -16.13 5.52 -4.88
CA GLU A 219 -15.77 6.88 -4.47
C GLU A 219 -14.51 6.93 -3.57
N LEU A 220 -14.14 5.82 -2.94
CA LEU A 220 -12.92 5.73 -2.13
C LEU A 220 -11.68 6.12 -2.94
N LEU A 221 -11.64 5.77 -4.23
CA LEU A 221 -10.49 6.04 -5.10
C LEU A 221 -10.28 7.54 -5.34
N ASP A 222 -11.34 8.33 -5.21
CA ASP A 222 -11.31 9.79 -5.36
C ASP A 222 -11.04 10.50 -4.03
N LYS A 223 -11.09 9.78 -2.91
CA LYS A 223 -10.81 10.34 -1.59
C LYS A 223 -9.33 10.65 -1.44
N PRO A 224 -8.98 11.65 -0.64
CA PRO A 224 -7.59 12.00 -0.44
C PRO A 224 -6.82 11.00 0.43
N PHE A 225 -5.59 10.69 0.04
CA PHE A 225 -4.68 9.82 0.79
C PHE A 225 -4.10 10.51 2.02
N ILE A 226 -4.12 9.82 3.17
CA ILE A 226 -3.52 10.30 4.43
C ILE A 226 -2.19 9.59 4.69
N GLY A 227 -2.21 8.26 4.65
CA GLY A 227 -1.03 7.47 4.97
C GLY A 227 -1.33 6.01 5.28
N LEU A 228 -0.54 5.43 6.19
CA LEU A 228 -0.48 3.99 6.40
C LEU A 228 -0.85 3.61 7.83
N VAL A 229 -1.72 2.62 7.99
CA VAL A 229 -1.81 1.88 9.26
C VAL A 229 -0.46 1.24 9.52
N PHE A 230 0.13 1.48 10.70
CA PHE A 230 1.42 0.88 11.07
C PHE A 230 1.38 0.14 12.40
N ALA A 231 0.41 0.47 13.26
CA ALA A 231 0.16 -0.24 14.51
C ALA A 231 -1.33 -0.24 14.86
N GLY A 232 -1.72 -1.13 15.77
CA GLY A 232 -3.07 -1.22 16.29
C GLY A 232 -3.12 -1.92 17.63
N THR A 233 -4.29 -1.91 18.26
CA THR A 233 -4.52 -2.56 19.56
C THR A 233 -5.36 -3.82 19.38
N GLN A 234 -5.39 -4.69 20.40
CA GLN A 234 -6.26 -5.87 20.42
C GLN A 234 -7.76 -5.51 20.34
N MET A 235 -8.13 -4.28 20.68
CA MET A 235 -9.51 -3.79 20.62
C MET A 235 -9.88 -3.21 19.25
N GLY A 236 -8.96 -3.17 18.28
CA GLY A 236 -9.24 -2.72 16.91
C GLY A 236 -8.94 -1.24 16.64
N HIS A 237 -8.47 -0.48 17.64
CA HIS A 237 -7.96 0.88 17.40
C HIS A 237 -6.75 0.84 16.46
N GLY A 238 -6.68 1.79 15.54
CA GLY A 238 -5.53 1.97 14.65
C GLY A 238 -4.70 3.19 14.97
N ALA A 239 -3.39 3.06 14.74
CA ALA A 239 -2.42 4.14 14.67
C ALA A 239 -1.94 4.29 13.22
N ILE A 240 -1.99 5.52 12.68
CA ILE A 240 -1.72 5.81 11.27
C ILE A 240 -0.60 6.85 11.18
N CYS A 241 0.45 6.50 10.44
CA CYS A 241 1.49 7.45 10.05
C CYS A 241 0.99 8.28 8.86
N LYS A 242 1.12 9.62 8.93
CA LYS A 242 0.69 10.56 7.88
C LYS A 242 1.67 10.59 6.70
N LEU A 243 1.80 9.47 6.00
CA LEU A 243 2.77 9.34 4.90
C LEU A 243 2.60 10.42 3.83
N ALA A 244 1.36 10.83 3.50
CA ALA A 244 1.14 11.92 2.55
C ALA A 244 1.77 13.24 3.02
N LYS A 245 1.62 13.60 4.30
CA LYS A 245 2.23 14.81 4.90
C LYS A 245 3.75 14.82 4.83
N TYR A 246 4.36 13.66 4.99
CA TYR A 246 5.82 13.51 5.07
C TYR A 246 6.47 12.95 3.80
N TRP A 247 5.70 12.75 2.72
CA TRP A 247 6.18 12.10 1.51
C TRP A 247 7.38 12.82 0.91
N ASP A 248 7.25 14.12 0.63
CA ASP A 248 8.31 14.90 -0.03
C ASP A 248 9.58 15.01 0.83
N LYS A 249 9.44 14.93 2.16
CA LYS A 249 10.58 14.92 3.09
C LYS A 249 11.42 13.65 2.96
N TYR A 250 10.78 12.49 2.82
CA TYR A 250 11.46 11.18 2.90
C TYR A 250 11.66 10.50 1.55
N PHE A 251 10.81 10.81 0.57
CA PHE A 251 10.80 10.20 -0.76
C PHE A 251 10.90 11.27 -1.85
N SER A 252 11.72 12.30 -1.60
CA SER A 252 12.02 13.33 -2.60
C SER A 252 12.47 12.71 -3.93
N GLY A 253 11.83 13.11 -5.02
CA GLY A 253 12.06 12.58 -6.37
C GLY A 253 11.19 11.37 -6.74
N TYR A 254 10.32 10.89 -5.84
CA TYR A 254 9.27 9.92 -6.15
C TYR A 254 7.92 10.61 -6.18
N ARG A 255 7.05 10.22 -7.12
CA ARG A 255 5.68 10.72 -7.22
C ARG A 255 4.70 9.60 -6.93
N ILE A 256 3.78 9.80 -5.99
CA ILE A 256 2.70 8.83 -5.75
C ILE A 256 1.75 8.85 -6.97
N LEU A 257 1.52 7.67 -7.55
CA LEU A 257 0.54 7.44 -8.60
C LEU A 257 -0.80 6.98 -8.03
N PHE A 258 -0.75 6.18 -6.96
CA PHE A 258 -1.92 5.70 -6.24
C PHE A 258 -1.52 5.37 -4.79
N PRO A 259 -2.34 5.68 -3.77
CA PRO A 259 -3.66 6.34 -3.85
C PRO A 259 -3.59 7.83 -4.23
N LYS A 260 -4.75 8.49 -4.37
CA LYS A 260 -4.85 9.90 -4.78
C LYS A 260 -4.08 10.81 -3.82
N TYR A 261 -2.97 11.35 -4.29
CA TYR A 261 -2.08 12.25 -3.55
C TYR A 261 -2.19 13.68 -4.10
N GLU A 262 -2.64 14.60 -3.27
CA GLU A 262 -2.81 16.03 -3.61
C GLU A 262 -1.82 16.92 -2.81
N GLY A 263 -0.74 16.33 -2.31
CA GLY A 263 0.24 16.99 -1.45
C GLY A 263 0.05 16.66 0.03
N ALA A 264 0.71 17.44 0.88
CA ALA A 264 0.66 17.25 2.33
C ALA A 264 -0.77 17.37 2.85
N MET A 265 -1.24 16.33 3.54
CA MET A 265 -2.60 16.23 4.05
C MET A 265 -2.63 16.03 5.55
N ASP A 266 -3.59 16.66 6.21
CA ASP A 266 -3.87 16.46 7.63
C ASP A 266 -5.36 16.22 7.91
N VAL A 267 -5.61 15.64 9.09
CA VAL A 267 -6.95 15.31 9.61
C VAL A 267 -7.20 16.01 10.95
N GLY A 268 -8.46 16.26 11.24
CA GLY A 268 -8.92 16.79 12.52
C GLY A 268 -9.50 15.69 13.41
N ALA A 269 -9.61 15.98 14.71
CA ALA A 269 -10.41 15.15 15.61
C ALA A 269 -11.87 15.09 15.13
N GLY A 270 -12.47 13.90 15.15
CA GLY A 270 -13.81 13.66 14.65
C GLY A 270 -13.93 13.40 13.14
N ASP A 271 -12.90 13.70 12.35
CA ASP A 271 -12.87 13.28 10.93
C ASP A 271 -13.05 11.76 10.85
N VAL A 272 -13.72 11.28 9.81
CA VAL A 272 -13.83 9.84 9.52
C VAL A 272 -12.75 9.49 8.50
N ILE A 273 -11.95 8.47 8.81
CA ILE A 273 -10.97 7.92 7.90
C ILE A 273 -11.34 6.47 7.57
N ALA A 274 -11.02 6.04 6.36
CA ALA A 274 -11.24 4.68 5.91
C ALA A 274 -9.93 4.03 5.50
N LYS A 275 -9.81 2.72 5.72
CA LYS A 275 -8.66 1.92 5.27
C LYS A 275 -9.13 0.77 4.40
N ASP A 276 -8.21 0.18 3.66
CA ASP A 276 -8.45 -1.10 2.97
C ASP A 276 -7.28 -2.06 3.17
N GLY A 277 -7.45 -3.07 4.04
CA GLY A 277 -6.38 -3.93 4.55
C GLY A 277 -6.53 -5.41 4.23
N ARG A 278 -5.41 -6.13 4.02
CA ARG A 278 -5.45 -7.55 3.63
C ARG A 278 -6.11 -8.47 4.67
N THR A 279 -6.19 -8.04 5.93
CA THR A 279 -6.78 -8.83 7.02
C THR A 279 -8.23 -8.45 7.27
N SER A 280 -8.50 -7.18 7.57
CA SER A 280 -9.83 -6.72 7.98
C SER A 280 -10.63 -6.01 6.88
N GLY A 281 -10.06 -5.88 5.68
CA GLY A 281 -10.74 -5.31 4.51
C GLY A 281 -10.99 -3.82 4.63
N PHE A 282 -12.04 -3.36 3.94
CA PHE A 282 -12.51 -1.99 4.02
C PHE A 282 -13.24 -1.72 5.33
N THR A 283 -12.74 -0.76 6.11
CA THR A 283 -13.35 -0.30 7.36
C THR A 283 -13.12 1.19 7.53
N ALA A 284 -13.96 1.85 8.33
CA ALA A 284 -13.87 3.27 8.60
C ALA A 284 -14.12 3.56 10.08
N ALA A 285 -13.50 4.64 10.58
CA ALA A 285 -13.57 5.05 11.97
C ALA A 285 -13.33 6.54 12.13
N SER A 286 -13.80 7.08 13.26
CA SER A 286 -13.51 8.46 13.65
C SER A 286 -12.09 8.60 14.19
N VAL A 287 -11.46 9.73 13.88
CA VAL A 287 -10.20 10.17 14.46
C VAL A 287 -10.43 10.61 15.90
N ILE A 288 -9.77 9.95 16.85
CA ILE A 288 -9.78 10.31 18.27
C ILE A 288 -8.75 11.42 18.52
N ASP A 289 -7.54 11.25 17.99
CA ASP A 289 -6.45 12.20 18.14
C ASP A 289 -5.74 12.31 16.79
N PRO A 290 -5.66 13.50 16.17
CA PRO A 290 -5.01 13.66 14.89
C PRO A 290 -3.48 13.68 14.97
N ALA A 291 -2.85 13.93 16.12
CA ALA A 291 -1.41 14.19 16.21
C ALA A 291 -0.78 13.64 17.50
N ALA A 292 -1.20 12.44 17.90
CA ALA A 292 -0.69 11.78 19.10
C ALA A 292 0.81 11.46 19.00
N SER A 293 1.45 11.39 20.16
CA SER A 293 2.79 10.81 20.31
C SER A 293 2.68 9.53 21.12
N LEU A 294 3.31 8.45 20.64
CA LEU A 294 3.17 7.14 21.28
C LEU A 294 4.36 6.21 21.06
N VAL A 295 4.44 5.22 21.94
CA VAL A 295 5.45 4.17 21.93
C VAL A 295 4.92 2.97 21.17
N VAL A 296 5.68 2.48 20.19
CA VAL A 296 5.33 1.29 19.42
C VAL A 296 6.41 0.24 19.55
N GLY A 297 6.00 -0.99 19.85
CA GLY A 297 6.90 -2.15 19.90
C GLY A 297 7.11 -2.78 18.54
N TYR A 298 8.38 -3.02 18.18
CA TYR A 298 8.82 -3.73 16.98
C TYR A 298 9.64 -4.95 17.40
N TYR A 299 8.98 -6.09 17.58
CA TYR A 299 9.57 -7.39 17.97
C TYR A 299 10.54 -7.34 19.17
N LEU A 300 11.80 -6.91 18.97
CA LEU A 300 12.85 -6.78 20.00
C LEU A 300 13.19 -5.32 20.38
N ASP A 301 12.56 -4.33 19.77
CA ASP A 301 12.83 -2.91 20.04
C ASP A 301 11.54 -2.11 20.26
N ILE A 302 11.67 -0.88 20.73
CA ILE A 302 10.58 0.08 20.88
C ILE A 302 10.98 1.40 20.21
N ALA A 303 10.02 2.06 19.59
CA ALA A 303 10.24 3.30 18.87
C ALA A 303 9.24 4.37 19.33
N TRP A 304 9.73 5.61 19.40
CA TRP A 304 8.90 6.78 19.67
C TRP A 304 8.38 7.37 18.36
N PHE A 305 7.07 7.51 18.24
CA PHE A 305 6.42 8.14 17.10
C PHE A 305 5.69 9.41 17.52
N GLU A 306 5.69 10.40 16.62
CA GLU A 306 4.97 11.66 16.79
C GLU A 306 4.14 11.98 15.56
N ASP A 307 3.15 12.86 15.72
CA ASP A 307 2.20 13.27 14.68
C ASP A 307 1.42 12.08 14.09
N VAL A 308 1.03 11.15 14.97
CA VAL A 308 0.29 9.93 14.63
C VAL A 308 -1.21 10.14 14.80
N VAL A 309 -1.99 9.67 13.83
CA VAL A 309 -3.46 9.66 13.95
C VAL A 309 -3.89 8.42 14.72
N LEU A 310 -4.70 8.60 15.76
CA LEU A 310 -5.39 7.55 16.51
C LEU A 310 -6.87 7.51 16.15
N THR A 311 -7.42 6.30 16.10
CA THR A 311 -8.82 6.07 15.68
C THR A 311 -9.62 5.30 16.71
N SER A 312 -10.96 5.37 16.60
CA SER A 312 -11.84 4.46 17.34
C SER A 312 -11.62 3.00 16.94
N ALA A 313 -12.09 2.09 17.79
CA ALA A 313 -12.03 0.65 17.58
C ALA A 313 -12.75 0.18 16.31
N ASP A 314 -13.64 1.00 15.75
CA ASP A 314 -14.41 0.72 14.53
C ASP A 314 -13.52 0.54 13.30
N LEU A 315 -12.26 1.00 13.36
CA LEU A 315 -11.31 0.78 12.28
C LEU A 315 -10.93 -0.70 12.18
N LYS A 316 -11.10 -1.47 13.25
CA LYS A 316 -10.90 -2.92 13.31
C LYS A 316 -9.52 -3.35 12.82
N VAL A 317 -8.49 -2.56 13.16
CA VAL A 317 -7.11 -2.90 12.80
C VAL A 317 -6.72 -4.21 13.47
N ALA A 318 -6.23 -5.16 12.67
CA ALA A 318 -5.77 -6.46 13.13
C ALA A 318 -4.36 -6.76 12.59
N GLY A 319 -3.75 -7.82 13.15
CA GLY A 319 -2.47 -8.30 12.65
C GLY A 319 -2.49 -8.54 11.15
N GLY A 320 -1.55 -7.92 10.43
CA GLY A 320 -1.46 -7.98 8.97
C GLY A 320 -2.04 -6.78 8.22
N ASP A 321 -2.79 -5.90 8.87
CA ASP A 321 -3.24 -4.63 8.27
C ASP A 321 -2.14 -3.57 8.21
N SER A 322 -0.95 -3.83 8.75
CA SER A 322 0.21 -2.98 8.53
C SER A 322 0.43 -2.72 7.05
N GLY A 323 0.50 -1.45 6.66
CA GLY A 323 0.67 -1.00 5.29
C GLY A 323 -0.66 -0.68 4.60
N SER A 324 -1.79 -0.90 5.28
CA SER A 324 -3.10 -0.55 4.72
C SER A 324 -3.12 0.94 4.38
N PRO A 325 -3.45 1.31 3.13
CA PRO A 325 -3.67 2.69 2.75
C PRO A 325 -4.89 3.24 3.50
N VAL A 326 -4.80 4.52 3.88
CA VAL A 326 -5.82 5.22 4.64
C VAL A 326 -6.21 6.50 3.91
N TRP A 327 -7.52 6.73 3.80
CA TRP A 327 -8.12 7.87 3.13
C TRP A 327 -8.94 8.71 4.09
N LEU A 328 -9.02 10.01 3.83
CA LEU A 328 -10.01 10.87 4.46
C LEU A 328 -11.38 10.56 3.86
N TRP A 329 -12.25 9.93 4.65
CA TRP A 329 -13.57 9.49 4.21
C TRP A 329 -14.61 10.62 4.27
N LYS A 330 -14.68 11.29 5.42
CA LYS A 330 -15.58 12.42 5.69
C LYS A 330 -14.91 13.38 6.68
N ARG A 331 -15.06 14.69 6.49
CA ARG A 331 -14.68 15.68 7.51
C ARG A 331 -15.70 15.67 8.67
N ALA A 332 -15.24 16.02 9.87
CA ALA A 332 -16.14 16.38 10.96
C ALA A 332 -17.04 17.55 10.52
N GLU A 333 -18.28 17.55 11.01
CA GLU A 333 -19.25 18.63 10.78
C GLU A 333 -18.98 19.86 11.66
#